data_AF-A0A3B8Z0A1-F1
#
_entry.id   AF-A0A3B8Z0A1-F1
#
_cell.length_a   1.000
_cell.length_b   1.000
_cell.length_c   1.000
_cell.angle_alpha   90.00
_cell.angle_beta   90.00
_cell.angle_gamma   90.00
#
_symmetry.space_group_name_H-M   'P 1'
#
loop_
_entity.id
_entity.type
_entity.pdbx_description
1 polymer ?
#
loop_
_entity_poly.entity_id
_entity_poly.type
_entity_poly.pdbx_seq_one_letter_code
_entity_poly.pdbx_strand_id
1 'polypeptide(L)'
;MNDAKKSSRGLLLSTLFFLAFSLSGCGDSDICLGCDPSSTPTPNPENSVDVIGDIFSAIPSTLYSELRVLVCTNRPSSTPPLDCGGRNTEPDDNGDFALTKVSPGALEVFIYLRFDTAQLATLQDPGDKLSNITRGETVDVQSITVNLTTGVADASYIEIGPTATPTPTPGL
;
A
#
# COMPACT_ATOMS: atom_id res chain seq x y z
N MET A 1 -85.27 20.84 21.70
CA MET A 1 -85.41 22.31 21.76
C MET A 1 -84.05 22.84 22.17
N ASN A 2 -83.12 23.27 21.31
CA ASN A 2 -83.14 23.76 19.93
C ASN A 2 -81.86 23.20 19.24
N ASP A 3 -81.88 22.68 18.01
CA ASP A 3 -81.75 23.43 16.74
C ASP A 3 -80.78 24.61 16.82
N ALA A 4 -79.84 24.88 15.92
CA ALA A 4 -79.31 24.27 14.71
C ALA A 4 -78.19 25.22 14.24
N LYS A 5 -77.10 24.76 13.61
CA LYS A 5 -76.65 25.32 12.31
C LYS A 5 -75.46 24.57 11.70
N LYS A 6 -75.68 24.25 10.44
CA LYS A 6 -74.79 23.66 9.43
C LYS A 6 -74.27 24.79 8.53
N SER A 7 -72.98 24.81 8.17
CA SER A 7 -72.44 25.45 6.94
C SER A 7 -70.93 25.13 6.81
N SER A 8 -70.48 24.21 5.95
CA SER A 8 -70.16 24.31 4.50
C SER A 8 -68.85 25.02 4.11
N ARG A 9 -67.93 24.17 3.59
CA ARG A 9 -66.97 24.34 2.46
C ARG A 9 -65.58 24.99 2.66
N GLY A 10 -64.57 24.32 2.07
CA GLY A 10 -63.28 24.88 1.59
C GLY A 10 -62.06 24.17 2.19
N LEU A 11 -61.60 23.05 1.63
CA LEU A 11 -60.55 22.95 0.60
C LEU A 11 -59.17 23.48 1.07
N LEU A 12 -58.24 22.60 1.43
CA LEU A 12 -56.84 22.71 1.00
C LEU A 12 -56.07 21.39 1.16
N LEU A 13 -55.49 21.02 0.04
CA LEU A 13 -54.60 19.95 -0.33
C LEU A 13 -53.31 19.94 0.53
N SER A 14 -52.86 18.79 1.01
CA SER A 14 -51.42 18.49 1.06
C SER A 14 -51.16 17.00 1.20
N THR A 15 -50.60 16.45 0.14
CA THR A 15 -50.13 15.08 -0.06
C THR A 15 -48.85 14.84 0.73
N LEU A 16 -48.74 13.75 1.50
CA LEU A 16 -47.43 13.16 1.78
C LEU A 16 -47.52 11.64 1.89
N PHE A 17 -46.68 11.04 1.08
CA PHE A 17 -46.61 9.66 0.63
C PHE A 17 -45.71 8.89 1.61
N PHE A 18 -46.26 7.97 2.41
CA PHE A 18 -45.45 7.03 3.18
C PHE A 18 -45.07 5.87 2.26
N LEU A 19 -43.86 5.93 1.69
CA LEU A 19 -43.27 4.88 0.88
C LEU A 19 -42.73 3.79 1.80
N ALA A 20 -43.29 2.59 1.64
CA ALA A 20 -42.79 1.35 2.21
C ALA A 20 -41.36 1.08 1.71
N PHE A 21 -40.44 0.81 2.63
CA PHE A 21 -39.13 0.25 2.29
C PHE A 21 -39.30 -1.25 2.06
N SER A 22 -39.41 -1.63 0.80
CA SER A 22 -39.19 -2.98 0.31
C SER A 22 -37.70 -3.31 0.41
N LEU A 23 -37.39 -4.53 0.86
CA LEU A 23 -36.06 -5.12 0.75
C LEU A 23 -35.61 -5.19 -0.71
N SER A 24 -34.37 -4.76 -0.97
CA SER A 24 -33.60 -5.24 -2.12
C SER A 24 -32.16 -5.44 -1.66
N GLY A 25 -31.77 -6.71 -1.49
CA GLY A 25 -30.38 -7.09 -1.44
C GLY A 25 -29.75 -6.97 -2.82
N CYS A 26 -28.59 -6.30 -2.87
CA CYS A 26 -27.52 -6.44 -3.86
C CYS A 26 -26.25 -6.43 -2.98
N GLY A 27 -25.45 -7.49 -2.86
CA GLY A 27 -24.90 -8.30 -3.93
C GLY A 27 -23.49 -7.78 -4.19
N ASP A 28 -22.49 -8.47 -3.65
CA ASP A 28 -21.07 -8.34 -3.99
C ASP A 28 -20.90 -8.21 -5.51
N SER A 29 -20.64 -6.98 -5.98
CA SER A 29 -20.06 -6.58 -7.27
C SER A 29 -20.39 -5.11 -7.52
N ASP A 30 -19.37 -4.25 -7.50
CA ASP A 30 -19.28 -2.96 -8.21
C ASP A 30 -20.55 -2.13 -8.44
N ILE A 31 -20.86 -1.19 -7.54
CA ILE A 31 -21.38 0.16 -7.89
C ILE A 31 -21.35 1.09 -6.67
N CYS A 32 -20.33 1.94 -6.59
CA CYS A 32 -20.21 3.01 -5.59
C CYS A 32 -21.25 4.11 -5.82
N LEU A 33 -22.43 4.01 -5.21
CA LEU A 33 -23.40 5.11 -5.08
C LEU A 33 -23.16 5.89 -3.78
N GLY A 34 -21.93 6.37 -3.61
CA GLY A 34 -21.49 7.07 -2.41
C GLY A 34 -20.05 7.57 -2.46
N CYS A 35 -19.60 8.13 -3.59
CA CYS A 35 -18.32 8.83 -3.63
C CYS A 35 -18.49 10.23 -3.02
N ASP A 36 -18.10 10.38 -1.75
CA ASP A 36 -17.74 11.67 -1.17
C ASP A 36 -16.52 12.22 -1.94
N PRO A 37 -16.58 13.41 -2.57
CA PRO A 37 -15.45 13.97 -3.32
C PRO A 37 -14.32 14.50 -2.43
N SER A 38 -14.44 14.43 -1.09
CA SER A 38 -13.47 14.99 -0.15
C SER A 38 -12.64 13.96 0.63
N SER A 39 -12.87 12.66 0.49
CA SER A 39 -12.04 11.65 1.14
C SER A 39 -10.86 11.29 0.25
N THR A 40 -9.64 11.59 0.69
CA THR A 40 -8.42 10.96 0.15
C THR A 40 -8.61 9.45 0.21
N PRO A 41 -8.38 8.71 -0.89
CA PRO A 41 -8.71 7.29 -0.93
C PRO A 41 -7.96 6.55 0.17
N THR A 42 -8.71 5.88 1.04
CA THR A 42 -8.15 4.90 1.97
C THR A 42 -7.53 3.79 1.13
N PRO A 43 -6.22 3.50 1.23
CA PRO A 43 -5.60 2.58 0.30
C PRO A 43 -6.17 1.17 0.48
N ASN A 44 -6.71 0.60 -0.59
CA ASN A 44 -7.14 -0.80 -0.63
C ASN A 44 -5.86 -1.69 -0.62
N PRO A 45 -5.63 -2.51 0.41
CA PRO A 45 -4.48 -3.41 0.47
C PRO A 45 -4.44 -4.43 -0.68
N GLU A 46 -5.57 -4.67 -1.35
CA GLU A 46 -5.63 -5.60 -2.47
C GLU A 46 -4.99 -5.07 -3.75
N ASN A 47 -4.57 -3.80 -3.84
CA ASN A 47 -4.09 -3.20 -5.08
C ASN A 47 -2.58 -2.93 -5.16
N SER A 48 -1.82 -3.45 -4.21
CA SER A 48 -0.40 -3.15 -4.06
C SER A 48 0.45 -4.39 -3.83
N VAL A 49 1.77 -4.18 -3.81
CA VAL A 49 2.79 -5.13 -3.42
C VAL A 49 3.30 -4.75 -2.03
N ASP A 50 3.59 -5.76 -1.22
CA ASP A 50 4.38 -5.59 0.00
C ASP A 50 5.81 -6.07 -0.25
N VAL A 51 6.79 -5.29 0.20
CA VAL A 51 8.21 -5.65 0.09
C VAL A 51 8.76 -5.71 1.51
N ILE A 52 9.17 -6.89 1.93
CA ILE A 52 9.75 -7.15 3.23
C ILE A 52 11.17 -7.68 3.05
N GLY A 53 11.97 -7.59 4.11
CA GLY A 53 13.30 -8.17 4.08
C GLY A 53 14.13 -7.80 5.28
N ASP A 54 15.35 -8.32 5.27
CA ASP A 54 16.37 -8.05 6.28
C ASP A 54 17.72 -7.70 5.64
N ILE A 55 18.41 -6.74 6.27
CA ILE A 55 19.76 -6.35 5.90
C ILE A 55 20.72 -7.00 6.89
N PHE A 56 21.28 -8.13 6.49
CA PHE A 56 22.29 -8.86 7.26
C PHE A 56 23.66 -8.15 7.31
N SER A 57 23.83 -7.07 6.56
CA SER A 57 25.10 -6.34 6.55
C SER A 57 25.40 -5.72 7.91
N ALA A 58 26.48 -6.21 8.52
CA ALA A 58 27.15 -5.72 9.73
C ALA A 58 27.72 -4.29 9.59
N ILE A 59 26.99 -3.36 8.99
CA ILE A 59 27.34 -1.94 8.98
C ILE A 59 26.92 -1.42 10.35
N PRO A 60 27.87 -1.17 11.27
CA PRO A 60 27.53 -0.66 12.58
C PRO A 60 26.75 0.64 12.40
N SER A 61 25.62 0.78 13.09
CA SER A 61 24.78 1.99 13.05
C SER A 61 25.53 3.26 13.46
N THR A 62 26.70 3.12 14.09
CA THR A 62 27.62 4.21 14.41
C THR A 62 28.39 4.76 13.21
N LEU A 63 28.40 4.07 12.06
CA LEU A 63 29.16 4.52 10.88
C LEU A 63 28.34 5.45 9.98
N TYR A 64 27.02 5.35 9.96
CA TYR A 64 26.15 6.18 9.14
C TYR A 64 25.23 7.06 9.98
N SER A 65 24.81 8.17 9.41
CA SER A 65 23.80 9.09 9.97
C SER A 65 22.39 8.78 9.49
N GLU A 66 22.25 8.00 8.41
CA GLU A 66 20.97 7.64 7.81
C GLU A 66 21.12 6.32 7.04
N LEU A 67 20.15 5.42 7.19
CA LEU A 67 19.99 4.19 6.40
C LEU A 67 18.55 4.13 5.90
N ARG A 68 18.37 4.01 4.59
CA ARG A 68 17.04 3.82 3.97
C ARG A 68 17.07 2.71 2.95
N VAL A 69 15.99 1.94 2.90
CA VAL A 69 15.65 1.08 1.77
C VAL A 69 14.74 1.88 0.84
N LEU A 70 15.08 1.93 -0.43
CA LEU A 70 14.30 2.60 -1.47
C LEU A 70 13.89 1.57 -2.52
N VAL A 71 12.59 1.50 -2.81
CA VAL A 71 12.02 0.62 -3.83
C VAL A 71 11.40 1.48 -4.91
N CYS A 72 11.98 1.37 -6.11
CA CYS A 72 11.47 2.01 -7.31
C CYS A 72 10.67 0.99 -8.12
N THR A 73 9.60 1.45 -8.79
CA THR A 73 8.79 0.62 -9.67
C THR A 73 8.83 1.17 -11.09
N ASN A 74 9.08 0.32 -12.09
CA ASN A 74 9.12 0.66 -13.51
C ASN A 74 9.99 1.89 -13.82
N ARG A 75 11.10 2.06 -13.09
CA ARG A 75 11.97 3.24 -13.20
C ARG A 75 12.68 3.24 -14.56
N PRO A 76 12.62 4.34 -15.33
CA PRO A 76 13.46 4.48 -16.52
C PRO A 76 14.94 4.52 -16.14
N SER A 77 15.80 3.84 -16.91
CA SER A 77 17.24 3.75 -16.62
C SER A 77 17.96 5.12 -16.55
N SER A 78 17.41 6.16 -17.19
CA SER A 78 17.92 7.54 -17.15
C SER A 78 17.54 8.32 -15.89
N THR A 79 16.57 7.84 -15.10
CA THR A 79 16.11 8.53 -13.89
C THR A 79 16.98 8.11 -12.71
N PRO A 80 17.65 9.01 -11.98
CA PRO A 80 18.43 8.63 -10.80
C PRO A 80 17.57 7.86 -9.79
N PRO A 81 18.11 6.86 -9.07
CA PRO A 81 17.33 6.08 -8.11
C PRO A 81 16.59 6.95 -7.08
N LEU A 82 17.25 7.97 -6.54
CA LEU A 82 16.67 8.88 -5.54
C LEU A 82 15.48 9.70 -6.07
N ASP A 83 15.36 9.84 -7.39
CA ASP A 83 14.32 10.64 -8.05
C ASP A 83 13.22 9.77 -8.68
N CYS A 84 13.22 8.46 -8.42
CA CYS A 84 12.28 7.53 -9.06
C CYS A 84 10.83 7.67 -8.57
N GLY A 85 10.56 8.50 -7.55
CA GLY A 85 9.24 8.64 -6.94
C GLY A 85 8.74 7.37 -6.22
N GLY A 86 9.65 6.44 -5.95
CA GLY A 86 9.39 5.17 -5.27
C GLY A 86 9.08 5.33 -3.78
N ARG A 87 8.90 4.20 -3.10
CA ARG A 87 8.70 4.17 -1.65
C ARG A 87 9.99 3.90 -0.92
N ASN A 88 10.14 4.46 0.27
CA ASN A 88 11.27 4.17 1.13
C ASN A 88 10.84 3.90 2.58
N THR A 89 11.71 3.22 3.30
CA THR A 89 11.59 3.00 4.75
C THR A 89 12.96 2.97 5.37
N GLU A 90 13.03 3.23 6.66
CA GLU A 90 14.19 2.92 7.48
C GLU A 90 14.02 1.48 8.00
N PRO A 91 15.07 0.65 7.92
CA PRO A 91 15.13 -0.61 8.66
C PRO A 91 15.15 -0.37 10.17
N ASP A 92 14.74 -1.37 10.95
CA ASP A 92 14.85 -1.36 12.40
C ASP A 92 16.27 -1.68 12.89
N ASP A 93 16.46 -1.74 14.20
CA ASP A 93 17.76 -2.02 14.83
C ASP A 93 18.30 -3.43 14.52
N ASN A 94 17.45 -4.36 14.07
CA ASN A 94 17.85 -5.69 13.61
C ASN A 94 18.15 -5.72 12.11
N GLY A 95 17.91 -4.63 11.39
CA GLY A 95 18.04 -4.55 9.94
C GLY A 95 16.78 -5.01 9.19
N ASP A 96 15.69 -5.30 9.89
CA ASP A 96 14.42 -5.72 9.29
C ASP A 96 13.68 -4.51 8.72
N PHE A 97 13.03 -4.66 7.58
CA PHE A 97 12.24 -3.60 6.97
C PHE A 97 10.94 -4.13 6.35
N ALA A 98 9.94 -3.28 6.32
CA ALA A 98 8.67 -3.56 5.67
C ALA A 98 8.14 -2.32 4.94
N LEU A 99 7.92 -2.48 3.64
CA LEU A 99 7.40 -1.47 2.73
C LEU A 99 6.05 -1.95 2.21
N THR A 100 4.98 -1.35 2.70
CA THR A 100 3.63 -1.65 2.21
C THR A 100 3.21 -0.67 1.13
N LYS A 101 2.25 -1.09 0.31
CA LYS A 101 1.62 -0.25 -0.72
C LYS A 101 2.55 0.14 -1.87
N VAL A 102 3.55 -0.70 -2.17
CA VAL A 102 4.43 -0.53 -3.33
C VAL A 102 3.62 -0.79 -4.61
N SER A 103 3.88 0.00 -5.65
CA SER A 103 3.22 -0.20 -6.94
C SER A 103 3.68 -1.51 -7.57
N PRO A 104 2.79 -2.32 -8.16
CA PRO A 104 3.18 -3.51 -8.92
C PRO A 104 3.94 -3.14 -10.19
N GLY A 105 4.76 -4.05 -10.69
CA GLY A 105 5.61 -3.91 -11.87
C GLY A 105 7.03 -4.41 -11.65
N ALA A 106 7.95 -3.94 -12.48
CA ALA A 106 9.38 -4.20 -12.31
C ALA A 106 9.91 -3.41 -11.11
N LEU A 107 10.46 -4.08 -10.11
CA LEU A 107 11.00 -3.45 -8.91
C LEU A 107 12.52 -3.34 -9.00
N GLU A 108 13.05 -2.22 -8.51
CA GLU A 108 14.47 -2.04 -8.23
C GLU A 108 14.61 -1.63 -6.76
N VAL A 109 15.43 -2.37 -6.01
CA VAL A 109 15.68 -2.12 -4.59
C VAL A 109 17.06 -1.50 -4.42
N PHE A 110 17.14 -0.42 -3.66
CA PHE A 110 18.36 0.29 -3.35
C PHE A 110 18.52 0.44 -1.84
N ILE A 111 19.76 0.31 -1.37
CA ILE A 111 20.15 0.61 0.00
C ILE A 111 20.91 1.94 -0.01
N TYR A 112 20.31 2.96 0.59
CA TYR A 112 20.88 4.28 0.75
C TYR A 112 21.51 4.42 2.13
N LEU A 113 22.78 4.84 2.16
CA LEU A 113 23.51 5.11 3.39
C LEU A 113 24.13 6.50 3.33
N ARG A 114 23.95 7.30 4.38
CA ARG A 114 24.61 8.60 4.50
C ARG A 114 25.70 8.55 5.56
N PHE A 115 26.94 8.63 5.12
CA PHE A 115 28.11 8.86 5.97
C PHE A 115 28.40 10.37 6.00
N ASP A 116 29.62 10.78 5.64
CA ASP A 116 29.95 12.15 5.22
C ASP A 116 29.39 12.47 3.82
N THR A 117 29.31 11.45 2.97
CA THR A 117 28.71 11.51 1.64
C THR A 117 27.63 10.43 1.50
N ALA A 118 26.66 10.72 0.64
CA ALA A 118 25.62 9.77 0.30
C ALA A 118 26.19 8.64 -0.56
N GLN A 119 25.95 7.41 -0.14
CA GLN A 119 26.29 6.18 -0.87
C GLN A 119 25.01 5.41 -1.18
N LEU A 120 24.99 4.78 -2.34
CA LEU A 120 23.87 3.98 -2.79
C LEU A 120 24.39 2.63 -3.27
N ALA A 121 23.77 1.55 -2.81
CA ALA A 121 24.00 0.21 -3.31
C ALA A 121 22.73 -0.32 -3.97
N THR A 122 22.87 -0.90 -5.15
CA THR A 122 21.74 -1.49 -5.89
C THR A 122 21.68 -2.98 -5.62
N LEU A 123 20.50 -3.48 -5.26
CA LEU A 123 20.27 -4.92 -5.14
C LEU A 123 20.44 -5.58 -6.50
N GLN A 124 21.32 -6.57 -6.58
CA GLN A 124 21.42 -7.44 -7.74
C GLN A 124 20.31 -8.49 -7.72
N ASP A 125 19.66 -8.66 -8.87
CA ASP A 125 18.67 -9.70 -9.09
C ASP A 125 19.09 -10.59 -10.28
N PRO A 126 20.08 -11.48 -10.08
CA PRO A 126 20.58 -12.34 -11.14
C PRO A 126 19.55 -13.37 -11.64
N GLY A 127 18.44 -13.54 -10.92
CA GLY A 127 17.32 -14.41 -11.30
C GLY A 127 16.17 -13.70 -12.01
N ASP A 128 16.27 -12.36 -12.19
CA ASP A 128 15.22 -11.51 -12.76
C ASP A 128 13.85 -11.72 -12.09
N LYS A 129 13.86 -12.04 -10.78
CA LYS A 129 12.63 -12.29 -10.01
C LYS A 129 11.80 -11.02 -9.88
N LEU A 130 12.44 -9.87 -9.76
CA LEU A 130 11.84 -8.57 -9.50
C LEU A 130 11.33 -7.88 -10.77
N SER A 131 11.45 -8.48 -11.96
CA SER A 131 11.09 -7.81 -13.22
C SER A 131 9.60 -7.68 -13.48
N ASN A 132 8.75 -8.46 -12.81
CA ASN A 132 7.31 -8.39 -12.98
C ASN A 132 6.56 -8.86 -11.73
N ILE A 133 6.46 -7.99 -10.73
CA ILE A 133 5.67 -8.25 -9.53
C ILE A 133 4.23 -7.82 -9.75
N THR A 134 3.33 -8.73 -9.49
CA THR A 134 1.89 -8.52 -9.61
C THR A 134 1.28 -8.09 -8.28
N ARG A 135 0.06 -7.57 -8.39
CA ARG A 135 -0.71 -7.09 -7.26
C ARG A 135 -1.02 -8.22 -6.26
N GLY A 136 -0.98 -7.90 -4.97
CA GLY A 136 -1.29 -8.85 -3.90
C GLY A 136 -0.17 -9.86 -3.64
N GLU A 137 1.02 -9.62 -4.22
CA GLU A 137 2.22 -10.38 -3.90
C GLU A 137 3.03 -9.70 -2.80
N THR A 138 3.72 -10.53 -2.02
CA THR A 138 4.78 -10.14 -1.12
C THR A 138 6.11 -10.55 -1.73
N VAL A 139 7.01 -9.58 -1.82
CA VAL A 139 8.41 -9.79 -2.16
C VAL A 139 9.18 -9.88 -0.86
N ASP A 140 9.76 -11.03 -0.57
CA ASP A 140 10.60 -11.27 0.59
C ASP A 140 12.07 -11.33 0.16
N VAL A 141 12.87 -10.37 0.61
CA VAL A 141 14.30 -10.24 0.27
C VAL A 141 15.13 -10.42 1.52
N GLN A 142 15.75 -11.58 1.68
CA GLN A 142 16.45 -11.92 2.92
C GLN A 142 17.97 -11.87 2.79
N SER A 143 18.59 -11.54 3.92
CA SER A 143 20.02 -11.52 4.14
C SER A 143 20.77 -10.65 3.13
N ILE A 144 20.33 -9.40 2.99
CA ILE A 144 20.99 -8.42 2.11
C ILE A 144 22.36 -8.04 2.69
N THR A 145 23.41 -8.30 1.91
CA THR A 145 24.78 -7.88 2.17
C THR A 145 25.15 -6.72 1.26
N VAL A 146 25.64 -5.63 1.83
CA VAL A 146 25.96 -4.40 1.10
C VAL A 146 27.47 -4.24 0.94
N ASN A 147 27.93 -4.05 -0.30
CA ASN A 147 29.30 -3.66 -0.62
C ASN A 147 29.32 -2.22 -1.19
N LEU A 148 29.67 -1.27 -0.33
CA LEU A 148 29.73 0.15 -0.69
C LEU A 148 30.91 0.50 -1.60
N THR A 149 31.93 -0.34 -1.68
CA THR A 149 33.06 -0.10 -2.58
C THR A 149 32.65 -0.33 -4.03
N THR A 150 31.79 -1.31 -4.27
CA THR A 150 31.28 -1.66 -5.59
C THR A 150 29.94 -1.02 -5.91
N GLY A 151 29.23 -0.48 -4.91
CA GLY A 151 27.87 0.04 -5.07
C GLY A 151 26.84 -1.07 -5.31
N VAL A 152 27.12 -2.27 -4.83
CA VAL A 152 26.31 -3.47 -5.06
C VAL A 152 25.79 -3.99 -3.72
N ALA A 153 24.53 -4.41 -3.72
CA ALA A 153 23.93 -5.20 -2.65
C ALA A 153 23.54 -6.57 -3.19
N ASP A 154 23.78 -7.61 -2.41
CA ASP A 154 23.50 -9.00 -2.76
C ASP A 154 22.55 -9.60 -1.71
N ALA A 155 21.44 -10.18 -2.14
CA ALA A 155 20.56 -10.96 -1.27
C ALA A 155 20.92 -12.45 -1.36
N SER A 156 20.82 -13.16 -0.23
CA SER A 156 20.98 -14.62 -0.23
C SER A 156 19.71 -15.33 -0.70
N TYR A 157 18.56 -14.66 -0.56
CA TYR A 157 17.26 -15.21 -0.90
C TYR A 157 16.29 -14.11 -1.35
N ILE A 158 15.51 -14.42 -2.39
CA ILE A 158 14.40 -13.59 -2.89
C ILE A 158 13.24 -14.55 -3.17
N GLU A 159 12.11 -14.38 -2.50
CA GLU A 159 10.87 -15.11 -2.76
C GLU A 159 9.74 -14.15 -3.10
N ILE A 160 8.86 -14.60 -3.99
CA ILE A 160 7.65 -13.88 -4.36
C ILE A 160 6.50 -14.86 -4.15
N GLY A 161 5.57 -14.47 -3.30
CA GLY A 161 4.41 -15.28 -2.96
C GLY A 161 3.18 -14.42 -2.75
N PRO A 162 1.98 -15.02 -2.70
CA PRO A 162 0.79 -14.26 -2.34
C PRO A 162 0.95 -13.63 -0.96
N THR A 163 0.45 -12.42 -0.76
CA THR A 163 0.32 -11.82 0.56
C THR A 163 -0.50 -12.79 1.42
N ALA A 164 0.08 -13.25 2.53
CA ALA A 164 -0.59 -14.19 3.41
C ALA A 164 -1.97 -13.61 3.79
N THR A 165 -3.04 -14.30 3.38
CA THR A 165 -4.38 -13.95 3.83
C THR A 165 -4.34 -13.94 5.35
N PRO A 166 -4.68 -12.82 6.03
CA PRO A 166 -4.69 -12.82 7.49
C PRO A 166 -5.57 -13.97 7.93
N THR A 167 -5.01 -14.94 8.66
CA THR A 167 -5.81 -16.02 9.24
C THR A 167 -6.80 -15.32 10.17
N PRO A 168 -8.13 -15.42 9.92
CA PRO A 168 -9.09 -14.77 10.80
C PRO A 168 -8.89 -15.35 12.19
N THR A 169 -8.48 -14.51 13.14
CA THR A 169 -8.47 -14.88 14.55
C THR A 169 -9.90 -15.30 14.90
N PRO A 170 -10.15 -16.56 15.32
CA PRO A 170 -11.48 -16.94 15.77
C PRO A 170 -11.87 -16.02 16.91
N GLY A 171 -12.94 -15.24 16.71
CA GLY A 171 -13.47 -14.36 17.74
C GLY A 171 -13.78 -15.17 19.00
N LEU A 172 -13.25 -14.73 20.13
CA LEU A 172 -13.67 -15.18 21.46
C LEU A 172 -15.08 -14.67 21.76
#